data_AF-A0A7T7I6N1-F1
#
_entry.id   AF-A0A7T7I6N1-F1
#
_cell.length_a   1.000
_cell.length_b   1.000
_cell.length_c   1.000
_cell.angle_alpha   90.00
_cell.angle_beta   90.00
_cell.angle_gamma   90.00
#
_symmetry.space_group_name_H-M   'P 1'
#
loop_
_entity.id
_entity.type
_entity.pdbx_description
1 polymer ?
#
loop_
_entity_poly.entity_id
_entity_poly.type
_entity_poly.pdbx_seq_one_letter_code
_entity_poly.pdbx_strand_id
1 'polypeptide(L)'
;MNPSERNAKRVDALLPLAGGKSNKAVAEEVGVNPATIGTWKKDPAFACELARIKELVDRKPMDAHAVLAAVTESSARLNPPAGPVVVSIPAGASARRRRQLIGRAVARALEAGER
;
A
#
# COMPACT_ATOMS: atom_id res chain seq x y z
N MET A 1 13.13 -3.67 3.00
CA MET A 1 12.07 -2.88 2.36
C MET A 1 10.98 -2.69 3.38
N ASN A 2 10.78 -1.45 3.79
CA ASN A 2 9.75 -1.10 4.76
C ASN A 2 8.35 -1.29 4.12
N PRO A 3 7.29 -1.50 4.92
CA PRO A 3 5.93 -1.68 4.41
C PRO A 3 5.47 -0.57 3.43
N SER A 4 5.80 0.70 3.70
CA SER A 4 5.55 1.86 2.81
C SER A 4 6.15 1.66 1.44
N GLU A 5 7.46 1.43 1.41
CA GLU A 5 8.23 1.26 0.18
C GLU A 5 7.70 0.08 -0.64
N ARG A 6 7.29 -1.00 0.02
CA ARG A 6 6.69 -2.15 -0.65
C ARG A 6 5.34 -1.79 -1.27
N ASN A 7 4.50 -1.03 -0.56
CA ASN A 7 3.19 -0.63 -1.06
C ASN A 7 3.29 0.39 -2.21
N ALA A 8 4.21 1.36 -2.12
CA ALA A 8 4.51 2.29 -3.21
C ALA A 8 4.92 1.53 -4.47
N LYS A 9 5.86 0.59 -4.35
CA LYS A 9 6.28 -0.27 -5.47
C LYS A 9 5.16 -1.15 -6.03
N ARG A 10 4.20 -1.58 -5.19
CA ARG A 10 3.01 -2.29 -5.68
C ARG A 10 2.16 -1.37 -6.56
N VAL A 11 1.94 -0.13 -6.13
CA VAL A 11 1.18 0.87 -6.90
C VAL A 11 1.86 1.16 -8.24
N ASP A 12 3.18 1.39 -8.23
CA ASP A 12 3.96 1.67 -9.44
C ASP A 12 3.91 0.50 -10.45
N ALA A 13 3.77 -0.73 -9.97
CA ALA A 13 3.67 -1.91 -10.80
C ALA A 13 2.29 -2.09 -11.50
N LEU A 14 1.22 -1.46 -11.02
CA LEU A 14 -0.15 -1.74 -11.48
C LEU A 14 -0.38 -1.37 -12.95
N LEU A 15 -0.06 -0.13 -13.33
CA LEU A 15 -0.24 0.36 -14.70
C LEU A 15 0.54 -0.44 -15.76
N PRO A 16 1.86 -0.67 -15.61
CA PRO A 16 2.61 -1.44 -16.60
C PRO A 16 2.15 -2.89 -16.70
N LEU A 17 1.74 -3.52 -15.58
CA LEU A 17 1.16 -4.86 -15.60
C LEU A 17 -0.21 -4.89 -16.31
N ALA A 18 -1.08 -3.89 -16.06
CA ALA A 18 -2.37 -3.77 -16.72
C ALA A 18 -2.21 -3.55 -18.23
N GLY A 19 -1.21 -2.74 -18.62
CA GLY A 19 -0.80 -2.54 -20.02
C GLY A 19 -0.07 -3.72 -20.66
N GLY A 20 0.07 -4.86 -19.96
CA GLY A 20 0.59 -6.10 -20.52
C GLY A 20 2.12 -6.26 -20.49
N LYS A 21 2.86 -5.39 -19.79
CA LYS A 21 4.31 -5.61 -19.59
C LYS A 21 4.54 -6.92 -18.82
N SER A 22 5.63 -7.62 -19.16
CA SER A 22 6.02 -8.85 -18.48
C SER A 22 6.45 -8.60 -17.03
N ASN A 23 6.29 -9.59 -16.14
CA ASN A 23 6.74 -9.49 -14.74
C ASN A 23 8.21 -9.10 -14.62
N LYS A 24 9.07 -9.56 -15.55
CA LYS A 24 10.50 -9.22 -15.55
C LYS A 24 10.73 -7.73 -15.83
N ALA A 25 10.07 -7.20 -16.86
CA ALA A 25 10.20 -5.79 -17.23
C ALA A 25 9.68 -4.86 -16.12
N VAL A 26 8.51 -5.19 -15.53
CA VAL A 26 7.97 -4.40 -14.42
C VAL A 26 8.84 -4.47 -13.17
N ALA A 27 9.40 -5.65 -12.87
CA ALA A 27 10.28 -5.81 -11.72
C ALA A 27 11.57 -4.97 -11.85
N GLU A 28 12.14 -4.89 -13.06
CA GLU A 28 13.29 -4.04 -13.36
C GLU A 28 12.96 -2.55 -13.19
N GLU A 29 11.82 -2.12 -13.76
CA GLU A 29 11.33 -0.73 -13.68
C GLU A 29 11.07 -0.26 -12.24
N VAL A 30 10.51 -1.14 -11.41
CA VAL A 30 10.14 -0.84 -10.00
C VAL A 30 11.28 -1.17 -9.01
N GLY A 31 12.37 -1.77 -9.49
CA GLY A 31 13.52 -2.16 -8.67
C GLY A 31 13.17 -3.24 -7.63
N VAL A 32 12.53 -4.33 -8.07
CA VAL A 32 12.23 -5.52 -7.25
C VAL A 32 12.65 -6.81 -7.97
N ASN A 33 12.65 -7.94 -7.26
CA ASN A 33 12.85 -9.24 -7.87
C ASN A 33 11.58 -9.67 -8.66
N PRO A 34 11.69 -10.25 -9.87
CA PRO A 34 10.54 -10.77 -10.62
C PRO A 34 9.66 -11.76 -9.86
N ALA A 35 10.24 -12.56 -8.95
CA ALA A 35 9.49 -13.46 -8.08
C ALA A 35 8.56 -12.70 -7.12
N THR A 36 8.96 -11.50 -6.68
CA THR A 36 8.14 -10.62 -5.83
C THR A 36 6.86 -10.19 -6.53
N ILE A 37 6.93 -9.86 -7.83
CA ILE A 37 5.74 -9.56 -8.64
C ILE A 37 4.80 -10.78 -8.70
N GLY A 38 5.38 -11.97 -8.90
CA GLY A 38 4.64 -13.23 -8.86
C GLY A 38 3.91 -13.46 -7.53
N THR A 39 4.56 -13.15 -6.41
CA THR A 39 3.96 -13.20 -5.07
C THR A 39 2.84 -12.17 -4.91
N TRP A 40 3.03 -10.92 -5.38
CA TRP A 40 1.98 -9.90 -5.30
C TRP A 40 0.75 -10.29 -6.10
N LYS A 41 0.88 -10.88 -7.29
CA LYS A 41 -0.29 -11.34 -8.07
C LYS A 41 -1.11 -12.44 -7.38
N LYS A 42 -0.55 -13.13 -6.39
CA LYS A 42 -1.26 -14.11 -5.55
C LYS A 42 -1.94 -13.46 -4.33
N ASP A 43 -1.56 -12.24 -3.96
CA ASP A 43 -2.19 -11.48 -2.90
C ASP A 43 -3.57 -10.99 -3.37
N PRO A 44 -4.67 -11.34 -2.67
CA PRO A 44 -6.02 -11.01 -3.12
C PRO A 44 -6.27 -9.50 -3.30
N ALA A 45 -5.69 -8.67 -2.42
CA ALA A 45 -5.84 -7.22 -2.53
C ALA A 45 -5.14 -6.69 -3.78
N PHE A 46 -3.92 -7.14 -4.07
CA PHE A 46 -3.24 -6.76 -5.31
C PHE A 46 -4.00 -7.21 -6.56
N ALA A 47 -4.47 -8.46 -6.57
CA ALA A 47 -5.12 -9.06 -7.71
C ALA A 47 -6.43 -8.32 -8.04
N CYS A 48 -7.18 -7.90 -7.02
CA CYS A 48 -8.38 -7.09 -7.16
C CYS A 48 -8.07 -5.73 -7.80
N GLU A 49 -7.05 -5.01 -7.32
CA GLU A 49 -6.65 -3.71 -7.89
C GLU A 49 -6.15 -3.83 -9.33
N LEU A 50 -5.33 -4.86 -9.61
CA LEU A 50 -4.83 -5.12 -10.96
C LEU A 50 -5.97 -5.41 -11.94
N ALA A 51 -6.96 -6.21 -11.54
CA ALA A 51 -8.14 -6.50 -12.36
C ALA A 51 -8.96 -5.23 -12.66
N ARG A 52 -9.20 -4.39 -11.64
CA ARG A 52 -9.91 -3.11 -11.77
C ARG A 52 -9.23 -2.17 -12.77
N ILE A 53 -7.91 -1.99 -12.64
CA ILE A 53 -7.15 -1.11 -13.56
C ILE A 53 -7.12 -1.72 -14.96
N LYS A 54 -6.95 -3.03 -15.09
CA LYS A 54 -6.95 -3.71 -16.38
C LYS A 54 -8.27 -3.51 -17.14
N GLU A 55 -9.40 -3.62 -16.47
CA GLU A 55 -10.71 -3.37 -17.07
C GLU A 55 -10.82 -1.95 -17.65
N LEU A 56 -10.30 -0.94 -16.93
CA LEU A 56 -10.30 0.44 -17.40
C LEU A 56 -9.36 0.68 -18.58
N VAL A 57 -8.19 0.05 -18.58
CA VAL A 57 -7.21 0.13 -19.68
C VAL A 57 -7.74 -0.57 -20.94
N ASP A 58 -8.44 -1.70 -20.79
CA ASP A 58 -8.96 -2.47 -21.92
C ASP A 58 -10.23 -1.82 -22.54
N ARG A 59 -10.86 -0.84 -21.87
CA ARG A 59 -12.03 -0.11 -22.37
C ARG A 59 -11.66 0.77 -23.58
N LYS A 60 -12.53 0.79 -24.60
CA LYS A 60 -12.40 1.66 -25.77
C LYS A 60 -13.62 2.59 -25.93
N PRO A 61 -13.42 3.92 -26.05
CA PRO A 61 -12.14 4.63 -25.92
C PRO A 61 -11.55 4.50 -24.51
N MET A 62 -10.23 4.52 -24.41
CA MET A 62 -9.54 4.49 -23.12
C MET A 62 -9.73 5.82 -22.41
N ASP A 63 -10.33 5.78 -21.22
CA ASP A 63 -10.48 6.95 -20.37
C ASP A 63 -9.26 7.07 -19.44
N ALA A 64 -8.27 7.85 -19.88
CA ALA A 64 -7.04 8.06 -19.12
C ALA A 64 -7.28 8.70 -17.74
N HIS A 65 -8.31 9.55 -17.61
CA HIS A 65 -8.64 10.19 -16.34
C HIS A 65 -9.20 9.16 -15.36
N ALA A 66 -10.10 8.28 -15.81
CA ALA A 66 -10.61 7.19 -14.99
C ALA A 66 -9.51 6.22 -14.55
N VAL A 67 -8.55 5.91 -15.44
CA VAL A 67 -7.39 5.06 -15.10
C VAL A 67 -6.52 5.70 -14.02
N LEU A 68 -6.17 6.98 -14.15
CA LEU A 68 -5.35 7.68 -13.16
C LEU A 68 -6.07 7.78 -11.81
N ALA A 69 -7.36 8.12 -11.81
CA ALA A 69 -8.16 8.16 -10.59
C ALA A 69 -8.19 6.79 -9.90
N ALA A 70 -8.37 5.71 -10.66
CA ALA A 70 -8.34 4.35 -10.11
C ALA A 70 -7.00 4.00 -9.47
N VAL A 71 -5.87 4.37 -10.09
CA VAL A 71 -4.53 4.17 -9.50
C VAL A 71 -4.36 4.94 -8.19
N THR A 72 -4.83 6.20 -8.12
CA THR A 72 -4.80 6.99 -6.88
C THR A 72 -5.60 6.31 -5.76
N GLU A 73 -6.79 5.80 -6.08
CA GLU A 73 -7.58 5.04 -5.11
C GLU A 73 -6.92 3.71 -4.70
N SER A 74 -6.32 2.99 -5.65
CA SER A 74 -5.56 1.76 -5.36
C SER A 74 -4.41 2.04 -4.39
N SER A 75 -3.75 3.20 -4.52
CA SER A 75 -2.73 3.62 -3.55
C SER A 75 -3.29 3.74 -2.14
N ALA A 76 -4.45 4.39 -1.97
CA ALA A 76 -5.10 4.52 -0.67
C ALA A 76 -5.57 3.16 -0.08
N ARG A 77 -5.97 2.21 -0.93
CA ARG A 77 -6.41 0.87 -0.48
C ARG A 77 -5.24 -0.05 -0.14
N LEU A 78 -4.16 0.01 -0.93
CA LEU A 78 -2.94 -0.75 -0.68
C LEU A 78 -2.13 -0.14 0.46
N ASN A 79 -2.26 1.17 0.70
CA ASN A 79 -1.63 1.90 1.78
C ASN A 79 -2.67 2.71 2.59
N PRO A 80 -3.47 2.04 3.44
CA PRO A 80 -4.45 2.74 4.24
C PRO A 80 -3.75 3.73 5.19
N PRO A 81 -4.26 4.97 5.34
CA PRO A 81 -3.69 5.91 6.29
C PRO A 81 -3.71 5.29 7.69
N ALA A 82 -2.63 5.49 8.45
CA ALA A 82 -2.56 5.04 9.84
C ALA A 82 -3.74 5.66 10.61
N GLY A 83 -4.67 4.82 11.05
CA GLY A 83 -5.82 5.24 11.86
C GLY A 83 -5.39 5.83 13.21
N PRO A 84 -6.32 6.46 13.95
CA PRO A 84 -6.01 7.05 15.24
C PRO A 84 -5.43 6.02 16.21
N VAL A 85 -4.27 6.31 16.81
CA VAL A 85 -3.65 5.42 17.78
C VAL A 85 -4.33 5.59 19.14
N VAL A 86 -5.16 4.61 19.49
CA VAL A 86 -5.87 4.58 20.78
C VAL A 86 -4.98 3.97 21.86
N VAL A 87 -4.86 4.67 23.00
CA VAL A 87 -4.10 4.21 24.16
C VAL A 87 -5.03 4.00 25.35
N SER A 88 -5.16 2.76 25.80
CA SER A 88 -5.87 2.45 27.04
C SER A 88 -4.97 2.68 28.25
N ILE A 89 -5.36 3.60 29.12
CA ILE A 89 -4.67 3.90 30.38
C ILE A 89 -5.55 3.40 31.54
N PRO A 90 -5.07 2.45 32.37
CA PRO A 90 -5.83 1.99 33.54
C PRO A 90 -6.10 3.12 34.54
N ALA A 91 -7.29 3.13 35.13
CA ALA A 91 -7.60 4.00 36.26
C ALA A 91 -6.63 3.70 37.42
N GLY A 92 -6.05 4.74 38.03
CA GLY A 92 -5.03 4.60 39.08
C GLY A 92 -3.58 4.46 38.59
N ALA A 93 -3.33 4.50 37.27
CA ALA A 93 -1.96 4.45 36.76
C ALA A 93 -1.11 5.64 37.24
N SER A 94 0.06 5.34 37.81
CA SER A 94 1.04 6.35 38.21
C SER A 94 1.48 7.22 37.04
N ALA A 95 1.90 8.46 37.31
CA ALA A 95 2.32 9.40 36.27
C ALA A 95 3.44 8.82 35.37
N ARG A 96 4.37 8.06 35.96
CA ARG A 96 5.43 7.35 35.23
C ARG A 96 4.87 6.29 34.28
N ARG A 97 3.92 5.47 34.74
CA ARG A 97 3.29 4.41 33.93
C ARG A 97 2.47 5.00 32.78
N ARG A 98 1.74 6.10 33.03
CA ARG A 98 1.03 6.86 31.99
C ARG A 98 1.95 7.36 30.89
N ARG A 99 3.04 8.05 31.26
CA ARG A 99 4.04 8.53 30.28
C ARG A 99 4.65 7.40 29.47
N GLN A 100 4.93 6.26 30.10
CA GLN A 100 5.48 5.09 29.40
C GLN A 100 4.50 4.49 28.38
N LEU A 101 3.22 4.38 28.72
CA LEU A 101 2.18 3.87 27.83
C LEU A 101 1.94 4.81 26.63
N ILE A 102 1.88 6.12 26.88
CA ILE A 102 1.76 7.14 25.84
C ILE A 102 2.99 7.10 24.93
N GLY A 103 4.21 7.11 25.48
CA GLY A 103 5.44 7.07 24.69
C GLY A 103 5.53 5.85 23.79
N ARG A 104 5.14 4.66 24.28
CA ARG A 104 5.07 3.44 23.46
C ARG A 104 4.00 3.48 22.37
N ALA A 105 2.90 4.18 22.62
CA ALA A 105 1.87 4.35 21.61
C ALA A 105 2.29 5.35 20.54
N VAL A 106 2.90 6.48 20.92
CA VAL A 106 3.45 7.47 20.00
C VAL A 106 4.56 6.85 19.14
N ALA A 107 5.48 6.09 19.72
CA ALA A 107 6.50 5.37 18.95
C ALA A 107 5.87 4.42 17.92
N ARG A 108 4.85 3.65 18.31
CA ARG A 108 4.11 2.79 17.36
C ARG A 108 3.35 3.59 16.30
N ALA A 109 2.85 4.78 16.63
CA ALA A 109 2.16 5.67 15.70
C ALA A 109 3.13 6.24 14.67
N LEU A 110 4.30 6.70 15.11
CA LEU A 110 5.37 7.21 14.24
C LEU A 110 5.89 6.10 13.33
N GLU A 111 6.18 4.92 13.89
CA GLU A 111 6.52 3.74 13.09
C GLU A 111 5.42 3.33 12.11
N ALA A 112 4.15 3.64 12.39
CA ALA A 112 3.03 3.36 11.49
C ALA A 112 2.79 4.48 10.46
N GLY A 113 3.19 5.73 10.74
CA GLY A 113 3.06 6.88 9.83
C GLY A 113 4.27 7.12 8.93
N GLU A 114 5.44 6.60 9.30
CA GLU A 114 6.63 6.48 8.43
C GLU A 114 6.58 5.21 7.54
N ARG A 115 5.56 4.38 7.75
CA ARG A 115 5.19 3.19 6.95
C ARG A 115 4.16 3.51 5.87
#